data_AF-A0A1H2ZGJ0-F1
#
_entry.id   AF-A0A1H2ZGJ0-F1
#
_cell.length_a   1.000
_cell.length_b   1.000
_cell.length_c   1.000
_cell.angle_alpha   90.00
_cell.angle_beta   90.00
_cell.angle_gamma   90.00
#
_symmetry.space_group_name_H-M   'P 1'
#
loop_
_entity.id
_entity.type
_entity.pdbx_description
1 polymer ?
#
loop_
_entity_poly.entity_id
_entity_poly.type
_entity_poly.pdbx_seq_one_letter_code
_entity_poly.pdbx_strand_id
1 'polypeptide(L)' 'MMNSKNNKDIKSIKRKLDRLLTDEEKVLYKKVLEDIAKNEDFYNTSSPEEITAHLVNNCGFDKISIYKLFKKITLISEE' A
#
# COMPACT_ATOMS: atom_id res chain seq x y z
N MET A 1 -24.58 -4.53 6.79
CA MET A 1 -24.90 -3.87 5.50
C MET A 1 -23.85 -2.78 5.25
N MET A 2 -22.99 -2.95 4.24
CA MET A 2 -22.00 -1.91 3.88
C MET A 2 -22.66 -0.80 3.07
N ASN A 3 -22.37 0.46 3.42
CA ASN A 3 -23.06 1.66 2.92
C ASN A 3 -22.61 2.05 1.50
N SER A 4 -23.55 2.41 0.63
CA SER A 4 -23.31 2.71 -0.80
C SER A 4 -22.39 3.93 -1.08
N LYS A 5 -22.10 4.74 -0.04
CA LYS A 5 -21.17 5.89 -0.10
C LYS A 5 -19.71 5.42 -0.18
N ASN A 6 -19.31 4.48 0.69
CA ASN A 6 -17.95 3.93 0.75
C ASN A 6 -17.50 3.28 -0.57
N ASN A 7 -18.43 2.72 -1.33
CA ASN A 7 -18.14 2.03 -2.60
C ASN A 7 -17.76 3.01 -3.73
N LYS A 8 -18.24 4.27 -3.66
CA LYS A 8 -17.94 5.30 -4.67
C LYS A 8 -16.54 5.87 -4.48
N ASP A 9 -16.13 6.04 -3.22
CA ASP A 9 -14.83 6.60 -2.84
C ASP A 9 -13.69 5.60 -3.08
N ILE A 10 -13.89 4.31 -2.75
CA ILE A 10 -12.93 3.23 -3.07
C ILE A 10 -12.70 3.13 -4.59
N LYS A 11 -13.77 3.26 -5.39
CA LYS A 11 -13.67 3.23 -6.86
C LYS A 11 -12.92 4.45 -7.41
N SER A 12 -13.02 5.60 -6.74
CA SER A 12 -12.29 6.82 -7.10
C SER A 12 -10.80 6.69 -6.79
N ILE A 13 -10.46 6.25 -5.56
CA ILE A 13 -9.09 6.02 -5.10
C ILE A 13 -8.38 5.00 -5.98
N LYS A 14 -9.04 3.88 -6.30
CA LYS A 14 -8.47 2.85 -7.19
C LYS A 14 -8.11 3.40 -8.58
N ARG A 15 -8.97 4.25 -9.15
CA ARG A 15 -8.70 4.90 -10.45
C ARG A 15 -7.56 5.92 -10.37
N LYS A 16 -7.42 6.64 -9.25
CA LYS A 16 -6.29 7.56 -9.03
C LYS A 16 -4.98 6.78 -8.91
N LEU A 17 -4.96 5.69 -8.12
CA LEU A 17 -3.82 4.78 -7.99
C LEU A 17 -3.40 4.18 -9.34
N ASP A 18 -4.36 3.66 -10.12
CA ASP A 18 -4.07 3.05 -11.43
C ASP A 18 -3.42 4.03 -12.42
N ARG A 19 -3.67 5.35 -12.26
CA ARG A 19 -3.09 6.42 -13.10
C ARG A 19 -1.75 6.93 -12.59
N LEU A 20 -1.53 6.93 -11.27
CA LEU A 20 -0.35 7.53 -10.63
C LEU A 20 0.81 6.56 -10.45
N LEU A 21 0.51 5.26 -10.34
CA LEU A 21 1.53 4.23 -10.23
C LEU A 21 1.98 3.78 -11.62
N THR A 22 3.30 3.62 -11.79
CA THR A 22 3.87 2.89 -12.92
C THR A 22 3.53 1.40 -12.83
N ASP A 23 3.74 0.66 -13.90
CA ASP A 23 3.44 -0.78 -13.88
C ASP A 23 4.32 -1.56 -12.88
N GLU A 24 5.58 -1.15 -12.72
CA GLU A 24 6.47 -1.69 -11.68
C GLU A 24 5.97 -1.38 -10.26
N GLU A 25 5.50 -0.15 -10.03
CA GLU A 25 4.94 0.26 -8.74
C GLU A 25 3.62 -0.46 -8.44
N LYS A 26 2.79 -0.75 -9.46
CA LYS A 26 1.57 -1.55 -9.29
C LYS A 26 1.90 -2.98 -8.88
N VAL A 27 2.93 -3.58 -9.47
CA VAL A 27 3.41 -4.90 -9.07
C VAL A 27 3.90 -4.88 -7.63
N LEU A 28 4.69 -3.88 -7.24
CA LEU A 28 5.16 -3.73 -5.86
C LEU A 28 3.98 -3.53 -4.89
N TYR A 29 3.02 -2.67 -5.25
CA TYR A 29 1.81 -2.43 -4.45
C TYR A 29 1.02 -3.72 -4.22
N LYS A 30 0.83 -4.53 -5.27
CA LYS A 30 0.16 -5.83 -5.15
C LYS A 30 0.90 -6.77 -4.20
N LYS A 31 2.23 -6.86 -4.30
CA LYS A 31 3.05 -7.68 -3.40
C LYS A 31 2.95 -7.23 -1.94
N VAL A 32 2.95 -5.92 -1.70
CA VAL A 32 2.75 -5.36 -0.35
C VAL A 32 1.37 -5.71 0.19
N LEU A 33 0.30 -5.57 -0.60
CA LEU A 33 -1.04 -5.98 -0.18
C LEU A 33 -1.16 -7.48 0.12
N GLU A 34 -0.52 -8.32 -0.71
CA GLU A 34 -0.48 -9.78 -0.48
C GLU A 34 0.27 -10.14 0.80
N ASP A 35 1.33 -9.41 1.14
CA ASP A 35 2.07 -9.62 2.38
C ASP A 35 1.30 -9.14 3.62
N ILE A 36 0.63 -7.99 3.53
CA ILE A 36 -0.27 -7.50 4.59
C ILE A 36 -1.37 -8.52 4.87
N ALA A 37 -2.00 -9.07 3.83
CA ALA A 37 -3.06 -10.05 3.97
C ALA A 37 -2.57 -11.37 4.61
N LYS A 38 -1.29 -11.72 4.46
CA LYS A 38 -0.69 -12.92 5.07
C LYS A 38 -0.22 -12.70 6.51
N ASN A 39 0.10 -11.47 6.87
CA ASN A 39 0.72 -11.12 8.14
C ASN A 39 -0.11 -10.04 8.88
N GLU A 40 -1.43 -10.11 8.80
CA GLU A 40 -2.34 -9.06 9.27
C GLU A 40 -2.08 -8.64 10.73
N ASP A 41 -1.85 -9.59 11.63
CA ASP A 41 -1.55 -9.33 13.03
C ASP A 41 -0.28 -8.49 13.21
N PHE A 42 0.79 -8.79 12.46
CA PHE A 42 2.04 -8.03 12.50
C PHE A 42 1.79 -6.57 12.13
N TYR A 43 1.10 -6.32 11.00
CA TYR A 43 0.84 -4.96 10.53
C TYR A 43 -0.10 -4.15 11.45
N ASN A 44 -0.94 -4.83 12.23
CA ASN A 44 -1.85 -4.19 13.18
C ASN A 44 -1.16 -3.83 14.52
N THR A 45 -0.06 -4.50 14.88
CA THR A 45 0.62 -4.30 16.17
C THR A 45 1.98 -3.63 16.07
N SER A 46 2.63 -3.70 14.90
CA SER A 46 4.00 -3.23 14.72
C SER A 46 4.11 -1.73 14.48
N SER A 47 5.27 -1.19 14.84
CA SER A 47 5.59 0.20 14.56
C SER A 47 5.89 0.41 13.06
N PRO A 48 5.80 1.65 12.55
CA PRO A 48 6.20 1.97 11.19
C PRO A 48 7.65 1.57 10.84
N GLU A 49 8.57 1.67 11.81
CA GLU A 49 9.96 1.25 11.68
C GLU A 49 10.07 -0.27 11.49
N GLU A 50 9.34 -1.04 12.30
CA GLU A 50 9.30 -2.50 12.21
C GLU A 50 8.68 -2.96 10.89
N ILE A 51 7.59 -2.34 10.47
CA ILE A 51 6.95 -2.61 9.17
C ILE A 51 7.93 -2.32 8.02
N THR A 52 8.63 -1.18 8.07
CA THR A 52 9.62 -0.83 7.04
C THR A 52 10.77 -1.83 7.03
N ALA A 53 11.25 -2.26 8.20
CA ALA A 53 12.30 -3.25 8.31
C ALA A 53 11.86 -4.61 7.75
N HIS A 54 10.64 -5.06 8.04
CA HIS A 54 10.08 -6.31 7.49
C HIS A 54 9.99 -6.26 5.97
N LEU A 55 9.45 -5.18 5.40
CA LEU A 55 9.33 -5.03 3.94
C LEU A 55 10.69 -5.06 3.23
N VAL A 56 11.73 -4.49 3.83
CA VAL A 56 13.08 -4.47 3.24
C VAL A 56 13.82 -5.79 3.47
N ASN A 57 13.86 -6.27 4.71
CA ASN A 57 14.73 -7.38 5.11
C ASN A 57 14.09 -8.75 4.87
N ASN A 58 12.78 -8.87 5.07
CA ASN A 58 12.08 -10.15 4.99
C ASN A 58 11.44 -10.33 3.61
N CYS A 59 10.81 -9.27 3.08
CA CYS A 59 10.19 -9.31 1.75
C CYS A 59 11.18 -8.99 0.62
N GLY A 60 12.38 -8.50 0.94
CA GLY A 60 13.44 -8.20 -0.02
C GLY A 60 13.12 -7.04 -0.96
N PHE A 61 12.21 -6.15 -0.58
CA PHE A 61 11.83 -5.02 -1.40
C PHE A 61 12.87 -3.90 -1.29
N ASP A 62 13.13 -3.22 -2.40
CA ASP A 62 14.02 -2.06 -2.40
C ASP A 62 13.42 -0.91 -1.57
N LYS A 63 14.21 -0.40 -0.64
CA LYS A 63 13.80 0.67 0.30
C LYS A 63 13.37 1.94 -0.42
N ILE A 64 14.06 2.32 -1.50
CA ILE A 64 13.75 3.53 -2.27
C ILE A 64 12.41 3.37 -2.98
N SER A 65 12.17 2.18 -3.56
CA SER A 65 10.95 1.83 -4.27
C SER A 65 9.74 1.82 -3.33
N ILE A 66 9.87 1.25 -2.13
CA ILE A 66 8.83 1.31 -1.08
C ILE A 66 8.53 2.77 -0.69
N TYR A 67 9.58 3.56 -0.43
CA TYR A 67 9.40 4.96 -0.05
C TYR A 67 8.66 5.76 -1.12
N LYS A 68 9.05 5.60 -2.40
CA LYS A 68 8.39 6.26 -3.53
C LYS A 68 6.92 5.82 -3.65
N LEU A 69 6.65 4.54 -3.48
CA LEU A 69 5.29 3.99 -3.52
C LEU A 69 4.42 4.60 -2.40
N PHE A 70 4.89 4.56 -1.15
CA PHE A 70 4.15 5.11 -0.01
C PHE A 70 3.92 6.62 -0.14
N LYS A 71 4.94 7.37 -0.59
CA LYS A 71 4.80 8.80 -0.84
C LYS A 71 3.68 9.09 -1.85
N LYS A 72 3.57 8.32 -2.93
CA LYS A 72 2.50 8.47 -3.92
C LYS A 72 1.12 8.09 -3.35
N ILE A 73 1.06 7.04 -2.53
CA ILE A 73 -0.19 6.63 -1.87
C ILE A 73 -0.68 7.73 -0.92
N THR A 74 0.21 8.31 -0.11
CA THR A 74 -0.14 9.40 0.82
C THR A 74 -0.72 10.61 0.08
N LEU A 75 -0.09 11.02 -1.04
CA LEU A 75 -0.60 12.11 -1.87
C LEU A 75 -2.03 11.87 -2.37
N ILE A 76 -2.42 10.62 -2.60
CA ILE A 76 -3.78 10.26 -3.04
C ILE A 76 -4.77 10.29 -1.87
N SER A 77 -4.31 9.99 -0.66
CA SER A 77 -5.16 9.94 0.54
C SER A 77 -5.46 11.30 1.17
N GLU A 78 -4.60 12.29 0.92
CA GLU A 78 -4.76 13.66 1.41
C GLU A 78 -5.65 14.54 0.50
N GLU A 79 -6.06 14.03 -0.68
CA GLU A 79 -7.02 14.66 -1.62
C GLU A 79 -8.47 14.19 -1.42
#